data_AF-A0A7Y2D0U7-F1
#
_entry.id   AF-A0A7Y2D0U7-F1
#
_cell.length_a   1.000
_cell.length_b   1.000
_cell.length_c   1.000
_cell.angle_alpha   90.00
_cell.angle_beta   90.00
_cell.angle_gamma   90.00
#
_symmetry.space_group_name_H-M   'P 1'
#
loop_
_entity.id
_entity.type
_entity.pdbx_description
1 polymer ?
#
loop_
_entity_poly.entity_id
_entity_poly.type
_entity_poly.pdbx_seq_one_letter_code
_entity_poly.pdbx_strand_id
1 'polypeptide(L)'
;MPFYLQVVLLFTFNFMDAVLTLFWVRNGFATEGNHLMATLLDIGDMPFLLVKLAVGAIAAVVLWKWNHLRLAKYGLLIALFIYTALMGVHFVTGLSAMGFVARETLNDLTIQVAPYLATLA
;
A
#
# COMPACT_ATOMS: atom_id res chain seq x y z
N MET A 1 -18.47 12.17 -3.09
CA MET A 1 -18.22 11.02 -4.00
C MET A 1 -19.19 9.89 -3.63
N PRO A 2 -19.93 9.31 -4.59
CA PRO A 2 -20.82 8.19 -4.32
C PRO A 2 -20.06 6.95 -3.81
N PHE A 3 -20.70 6.13 -2.97
CA PHE A 3 -20.06 5.00 -2.27
C PHE A 3 -19.45 3.97 -3.22
N TYR A 4 -20.11 3.66 -4.33
CA TYR A 4 -19.59 2.68 -5.29
C TYR A 4 -18.27 3.14 -5.94
N LEU A 5 -18.09 4.45 -6.21
CA LEU A 5 -16.82 4.96 -6.72
C LEU A 5 -15.71 4.84 -5.67
N GLN A 6 -16.01 5.02 -4.39
CA GLN A 6 -15.03 4.83 -3.32
C GLN A 6 -14.56 3.38 -3.22
N VAL A 7 -15.46 2.41 -3.41
CA VAL A 7 -15.12 0.99 -3.47
C VAL A 7 -14.29 0.67 -4.70
N VAL A 8 -14.68 1.18 -5.87
CA VAL A 8 -13.89 1.02 -7.11
C VAL A 8 -12.50 1.62 -6.91
N LEU A 9 -12.40 2.81 -6.32
CA LEU A 9 -11.13 3.47 -6.02
C LEU A 9 -10.27 2.63 -5.06
N LEU A 10 -10.86 2.05 -4.01
CA LEU A 10 -10.17 1.15 -3.10
C LEU A 10 -9.56 -0.04 -3.85
N PHE A 11 -10.35 -0.67 -4.73
CA PHE A 11 -9.85 -1.79 -5.54
C PHE A 11 -8.75 -1.35 -6.50
N THR A 12 -8.90 -0.19 -7.16
CA THR A 12 -7.87 0.38 -8.02
C THR A 12 -6.57 0.62 -7.26
N PHE A 13 -6.62 1.17 -6.04
CA PHE A 13 -5.43 1.36 -5.22
C PHE A 13 -4.79 0.03 -4.80
N ASN A 14 -5.58 -0.99 -4.48
CA ASN A 14 -5.06 -2.34 -4.22
C ASN A 14 -4.38 -2.96 -5.46
N PHE A 15 -4.98 -2.79 -6.64
CA PHE A 15 -4.39 -3.25 -7.90
C PHE A 15 -3.06 -2.54 -8.18
N MET A 16 -3.03 -1.22 -8.04
CA MET A 16 -1.81 -0.43 -8.21
C MET A 16 -0.73 -0.83 -7.21
N ASP A 17 -1.07 -1.01 -5.94
CA ASP A 17 -0.18 -1.51 -4.89
C ASP A 17 0.41 -2.89 -5.29
N ALA A 18 -0.40 -3.80 -5.83
CA ALA A 18 0.11 -5.09 -6.30
C ALA A 18 1.15 -4.94 -7.44
N VAL A 19 0.83 -4.17 -8.48
CA VAL A 19 1.73 -3.97 -9.63
C VAL A 19 3.00 -3.24 -9.21
N LEU A 20 2.86 -2.20 -8.39
CA LEU A 20 3.98 -1.39 -7.92
C LEU A 20 4.89 -2.18 -6.99
N THR A 21 4.36 -2.89 -5.99
CA THR A 21 5.14 -3.82 -5.16
C THR A 21 5.94 -4.77 -6.02
N LEU A 22 5.29 -5.44 -6.98
CA LEU A 22 5.97 -6.40 -7.85
C LEU A 22 7.13 -5.74 -8.59
N PHE A 23 6.88 -4.58 -9.20
CA PHE A 23 7.90 -3.80 -9.89
C PHE A 23 9.07 -3.41 -8.98
N TRP A 24 8.79 -2.85 -7.80
CA TRP A 24 9.84 -2.39 -6.88
C TRP A 24 10.67 -3.54 -6.31
N VAL A 25 10.03 -4.65 -5.92
CA VAL A 25 10.72 -5.80 -5.33
C VAL A 25 11.56 -6.52 -6.38
N ARG A 26 11.01 -6.75 -7.58
CA ARG A 26 11.75 -7.47 -8.64
C ARG A 26 12.91 -6.69 -9.22
N ASN A 27 12.85 -5.36 -9.18
CA ASN A 27 13.98 -4.51 -9.59
C ASN A 27 14.93 -4.17 -8.42
N GLY A 28 14.71 -4.70 -7.22
CA GLY A 28 15.61 -4.51 -6.07
C GLY A 28 15.54 -3.13 -5.41
N PHE A 29 14.50 -2.34 -5.69
CA PHE A 29 14.33 -1.00 -5.11
C PHE A 29 13.68 -1.03 -3.72
N ALA A 30 12.96 -2.09 -3.38
CA ALA A 30 12.30 -2.26 -2.09
C ALA A 30 12.22 -3.74 -1.69
N THR A 31 11.87 -4.00 -0.42
CA THR A 31 11.51 -5.32 0.08
C THR A 31 10.04 -5.34 0.50
N GLU A 32 9.39 -6.49 0.42
CA GLU A 32 7.99 -6.64 0.84
C GLU A 32 7.91 -6.80 2.36
N GLY A 33 7.29 -5.84 3.04
CA GLY A 33 7.19 -5.84 4.50
C GLY A 33 6.20 -6.86 5.07
N ASN A 34 5.22 -7.30 4.27
CA ASN A 34 4.28 -8.33 4.67
C ASN A 34 4.89 -9.72 4.42
N HIS A 35 5.27 -10.43 5.49
CA HIS A 35 5.90 -11.75 5.40
C HIS A 35 5.12 -12.79 4.58
N LEU A 36 3.78 -12.77 4.64
CA LEU A 36 2.95 -13.65 3.81
C LEU A 36 3.13 -13.31 2.32
N MET A 37 3.08 -12.03 1.97
CA MET A 37 3.25 -11.57 0.59
C MET A 37 4.68 -11.77 0.08
N ALA A 38 5.69 -11.59 0.94
CA ALA A 38 7.07 -11.90 0.63
C ALA A 38 7.24 -13.38 0.26
N THR A 39 6.65 -14.28 1.06
CA THR A 39 6.66 -15.72 0.76
C THR A 39 5.97 -16.03 -0.57
N LEU A 40 4.85 -15.37 -0.87
CA LEU A 40 4.17 -15.55 -2.15
C LEU A 40 5.01 -15.04 -3.33
N LEU A 41 5.73 -13.93 -3.17
CA LEU A 41 6.70 -13.44 -4.16
C LEU A 41 7.85 -14.44 -4.34
N ASP A 42 8.32 -15.11 -3.29
CA ASP A 42 9.36 -16.13 -3.40
C ASP A 42 8.88 -17.36 -4.18
N ILE A 43 7.60 -17.72 -4.09
CA ILE A 43 6.98 -18.77 -4.91
C ILE A 43 6.84 -18.32 -6.38
N GLY A 44 6.43 -17.06 -6.60
CA GLY A 44 6.39 -16.45 -7.92
C GLY A 44 5.43 -15.26 -8.04
N ASP A 45 5.50 -14.56 -9.18
CA ASP A 45 4.72 -13.34 -9.42
C ASP A 45 3.21 -13.60 -9.44
N MET A 46 2.80 -14.70 -10.10
CA MET A 46 1.39 -15.05 -10.24
C MET A 46 0.72 -15.40 -8.90
N PRO A 47 1.28 -16.25 -8.02
CA PRO A 47 0.76 -16.46 -6.67
C PRO A 47 0.56 -15.17 -5.89
N PHE A 48 1.55 -14.27 -5.91
CA PHE A 48 1.47 -12.97 -5.25
C PHE A 48 0.32 -12.13 -5.81
N LEU A 49 0.26 -11.93 -7.13
CA LEU A 49 -0.79 -11.13 -7.77
C LEU A 49 -2.17 -11.71 -7.52
N LEU A 50 -2.36 -13.02 -7.68
CA LEU A 50 -3.65 -13.68 -7.50
C LEU A 50 -4.17 -13.50 -6.08
N VAL A 51 -3.35 -13.74 -5.05
CA VAL A 51 -3.77 -13.58 -3.66
C VAL A 51 -4.05 -12.12 -3.34
N LYS A 52 -3.16 -11.19 -3.75
CA LYS A 52 -3.32 -9.76 -3.46
C LYS A 52 -4.60 -9.19 -4.09
N LEU A 53 -4.88 -9.56 -5.35
CA LEU A 53 -6.11 -9.17 -6.05
C LEU A 53 -7.36 -9.85 -5.50
N ALA A 54 -7.28 -11.14 -5.14
CA ALA A 54 -8.42 -11.84 -4.53
C ALA A 54 -8.81 -11.19 -3.20
N VAL A 55 -7.84 -10.89 -2.33
CA VAL A 55 -8.10 -10.21 -1.05
C VAL A 55 -8.70 -8.82 -1.28
N GLY A 56 -8.14 -8.04 -2.22
CA GLY A 56 -8.69 -6.73 -2.57
C GLY A 56 -10.13 -6.78 -3.10
N ALA A 57 -10.41 -7.74 -3.99
CA ALA A 57 -11.75 -7.94 -4.54
C ALA A 57 -12.75 -8.36 -3.46
N ILE A 58 -12.37 -9.31 -2.59
CA ILE A 58 -13.22 -9.74 -1.47
C ILE A 58 -13.52 -8.55 -0.55
N ALA A 59 -12.52 -7.75 -0.18
CA ALA A 59 -12.71 -6.57 0.65
C ALA A 59 -13.67 -5.56 0.00
N ALA A 60 -13.47 -5.27 -1.28
CA ALA A 60 -14.33 -4.36 -2.04
C ALA A 60 -15.79 -4.85 -2.10
N VAL A 61 -16.00 -6.14 -2.40
CA VAL A 61 -17.34 -6.76 -2.43
C VAL A 61 -18.02 -6.73 -1.07
N VAL A 62 -17.29 -7.06 0.01
CA VAL A 62 -17.82 -7.03 1.38
C VAL A 62 -18.24 -5.60 1.76
N LEU A 63 -17.37 -4.61 1.56
CA LEU A 63 -17.69 -3.21 1.88
C LEU A 63 -18.86 -2.68 1.04
N TRP A 64 -18.95 -3.09 -0.23
CA TRP A 64 -20.09 -2.75 -1.08
C TRP A 64 -21.39 -3.39 -0.62
N LYS A 65 -21.40 -4.69 -0.32
CA LYS A 65 -22.60 -5.41 0.11
C LYS A 65 -23.18 -4.88 1.42
N TRP A 66 -22.32 -4.50 2.37
CA TRP A 66 -22.73 -3.97 3.68
C TRP A 66 -22.65 -2.44 3.78
N ASN A 67 -22.74 -1.72 2.67
CA ASN A 67 -22.65 -0.24 2.64
C ASN A 67 -23.70 0.49 3.51
N HIS A 68 -24.78 -0.19 3.88
CA HIS A 68 -25.82 0.35 4.76
C HIS A 68 -25.34 0.46 6.21
N LEU A 69 -24.35 -0.33 6.63
CA LEU A 69 -23.76 -0.29 7.98
C LEU A 69 -22.77 0.87 8.09
N ARG A 70 -22.84 1.63 9.21
CA ARG A 70 -21.89 2.72 9.49
C ARG A 70 -20.44 2.21 9.57
N LEU A 71 -20.24 1.00 10.09
CA LEU A 71 -18.92 0.38 10.19
C LEU A 71 -18.26 0.19 8.81
N ALA A 72 -19.01 -0.20 7.78
CA ALA A 72 -18.47 -0.33 6.42
C ALA A 72 -18.03 1.03 5.85
N LYS A 73 -18.75 2.11 6.17
CA LYS A 73 -18.41 3.47 5.72
C LYS A 73 -17.13 3.97 6.37
N TYR A 74 -16.99 3.80 7.69
CA TYR A 74 -15.77 4.17 8.40
C TYR A 74 -14.59 3.29 8.00
N GLY A 75 -14.80 1.98 7.85
CA GLY A 75 -13.79 1.05 7.37
C GLY A 75 -13.28 1.41 5.97
N LEU A 76 -14.18 1.76 5.05
CA LEU A 76 -13.80 2.20 3.70
C LEU A 76 -12.99 3.50 3.73
N LEU A 77 -13.41 4.49 4.55
CA LEU A 77 -12.68 5.74 4.70
C LEU A 77 -11.26 5.51 5.23
N ILE A 78 -11.11 4.70 6.28
CA ILE A 78 -9.81 4.35 6.85
C ILE A 78 -8.95 3.60 5.82
N ALA A 79 -9.53 2.63 5.11
CA ALA A 79 -8.81 1.88 4.08
C ALA A 79 -8.32 2.80 2.96
N LEU A 80 -9.15 3.70 2.46
CA LEU A 80 -8.75 4.69 1.45
C LEU A 80 -7.67 5.63 1.95
N PHE A 81 -7.73 6.06 3.21
CA PHE A 81 -6.67 6.87 3.81
C PHE A 81 -5.33 6.12 3.84
N ILE A 82 -5.32 4.87 4.31
CA ILE A 82 -4.12 4.01 4.33
C ILE A 82 -3.59 3.81 2.91
N TYR A 83 -4.45 3.45 1.94
CA TYR A 83 -4.02 3.27 0.56
C TYR A 83 -3.48 4.54 -0.07
N THR A 84 -4.06 5.71 0.25
CA THR A 84 -3.52 6.99 -0.22
C THR A 84 -2.11 7.24 0.32
N ALA A 85 -1.88 6.95 1.61
CA ALA A 85 -0.55 7.03 2.20
C ALA A 85 0.44 6.04 1.55
N LEU A 86 0.01 4.80 1.28
CA LEU A 86 0.81 3.80 0.57
C LEU A 86 1.16 4.23 -0.86
N MET A 87 0.24 4.86 -1.58
CA MET A 87 0.54 5.44 -2.90
C MET A 87 1.59 6.55 -2.80
N GLY A 88 1.56 7.34 -1.73
CA GLY A 88 2.61 8.29 -1.40
C GLY A 88 3.98 7.62 -1.22
N VAL A 89 4.03 6.49 -0.49
CA VAL A 89 5.25 5.69 -0.34
C VAL A 89 5.78 5.22 -1.69
N HIS A 90 4.94 4.60 -2.53
CA HIS A 90 5.36 4.16 -3.86
C HIS A 90 5.85 5.31 -4.74
N PHE A 91 5.22 6.47 -4.66
CA PHE A 91 5.64 7.66 -5.39
C PHE A 91 7.04 8.10 -4.96
N VAL A 92 7.29 8.19 -3.65
CA VAL A 92 8.62 8.52 -3.11
C VAL A 92 9.65 7.45 -3.47
N THR A 93 9.31 6.16 -3.39
CA THR A 93 10.17 5.06 -3.84
C THR A 93 10.52 5.21 -5.31
N GLY A 94 9.55 5.55 -6.17
CA GLY A 94 9.78 5.81 -7.59
C GLY A 94 10.71 7.00 -7.84
N LEU A 95 10.50 8.12 -7.14
CA LEU A 95 11.41 9.27 -7.22
C LEU A 95 12.84 8.92 -6.76
N SER A 96 12.97 8.11 -5.71
CA SER A 96 14.26 7.62 -5.23
C SER A 96 14.93 6.67 -6.23
N ALA A 97 14.17 5.74 -6.83
CA ALA A 97 14.65 4.82 -7.85
C ALA A 97 15.15 5.53 -9.12
N MET A 98 14.55 6.67 -9.48
CA MET A 98 14.98 7.53 -10.58
C MET A 98 16.13 8.50 -10.20
N GLY A 99 16.59 8.48 -8.95
CA GLY A 99 17.68 9.34 -8.47
C GLY A 99 17.29 10.78 -8.14
N PHE A 100 16.00 11.13 -8.16
CA PHE A 100 15.52 12.48 -7.82
C PHE A 100 15.46 12.73 -6.30
N VAL A 101 15.38 11.67 -5.50
CA VAL A 101 15.47 11.77 -4.03
C VAL A 101 16.84 11.24 -3.61
N ALA A 102 17.74 12.16 -3.27
CA ALA A 102 19.06 11.83 -2.76
C ALA A 102 18.93 11.12 -1.40
N ARG A 103 19.70 10.06 -1.21
CA ARG A 103 19.74 9.25 0.03
C ARG A 103 20.04 10.08 1.28
N GLU A 104 20.72 11.21 1.10
CA GLU A 104 21.08 12.17 2.15
C GLU A 104 19.85 12.84 2.76
N THR A 105 18.85 13.24 1.95
CA THR A 105 17.64 13.91 2.44
C THR A 105 16.75 12.98 3.29
N LEU A 106 16.71 11.69 2.94
CA LEU A 106 15.99 10.68 3.72
C LEU A 106 16.70 10.36 5.04
N ASN A 107 18.03 10.36 5.05
CA ASN A 107 18.82 10.17 6.27
C ASN A 107 18.64 11.36 7.22
N ASP A 108 18.64 12.59 6.72
CA ASP A 108 18.45 13.79 7.55
C ASP A 108 17.07 13.83 8.20
N LEU A 109 16.01 13.46 7.47
CA LEU A 109 14.65 13.32 8.02
C LEU A 109 14.60 12.23 9.10
N THR A 110 15.25 11.10 8.86
CA THR A 110 15.31 10.00 9.83
C THR A 110 16.04 10.43 11.11
N ILE A 111 17.16 11.13 10.98
CA ILE A 111 17.95 11.66 12.12
C ILE A 111 17.15 12.72 12.90
N GLN A 112 16.36 13.57 12.22
CA GLN A 112 15.54 14.57 12.90
C GLN A 112 14.34 13.99 13.63
N VAL A 113 13.73 12.91 13.13
CA VAL A 113 12.50 12.35 13.69
C VAL A 113 12.78 11.25 14.74
N ALA A 114 13.92 10.55 14.63
CA ALA A 114 14.32 9.49 15.55
C ALA A 114 14.33 9.87 17.06
N PRO A 115 14.79 11.08 17.48
CA PRO A 115 14.75 11.48 18.88
C PRO A 115 13.33 11.55 19.43
N TYR A 116 12.35 12.00 18.62
CA TYR A 116 10.96 12.12 19.03
C TYR A 116 10.26 10.77 19.11
N LEU A 117 10.58 9.85 18.20
CA LEU A 117 10.07 8.47 18.25
C LEU A 117 10.64 7.70 19.44
N ALA A 118 11.91 7.92 19.78
CA ALA A 118 12.55 7.31 20.94
C ALA A 118 11.96 7.77 22.28
N THR A 119 11.37 8.97 22.33
CA THR A 119 10.67 9.46 23.54
C THR A 119 9.23 8.96 23.69
N LEU A 120 8.70 8.27 22.68
CA LEU A 120 7.32 7.74 22.66
C LEU A 120 7.26 6.21 22.84
N ALA A 121 8.41 5.53 22.94
CA ALA A 121 8.55 4.10 23.19
C ALA A 121 8.94 3.84 24.66
#